data_AF-A0A847CJ02-F1
#
_entry.id   AF-A0A847CJ02-F1
#
_cell.length_a   1.000
_cell.length_b   1.000
_cell.length_c   1.000
_cell.angle_alpha   90.00
_cell.angle_beta   90.00
_cell.angle_gamma   90.00
#
_symmetry.space_group_name_H-M   'P 1'
#
loop_
_entity.id
_entity.type
_entity.pdbx_description
1 polymer ?
#
loop_
_entity_poly.entity_id
_entity_poly.type
_entity_poly.pdbx_seq_one_letter_code
_entity_poly.pdbx_strand_id
1 'polypeptide(L)'
;MGNTNNYSNVLTFVIIIAFVAYGFYLIYLNIKRLLEFKKIKSEKFNYSNAYHYKDIKDWLIIYSALLVLLIVMFVKSLKGDDYYIIATYIFIILFTCSLMIEVFIRRTIVFGNENFLFDNKVIRYKDIKDIYLKGKFIKNYELKTYSNITLNIPHKLGLELISRRKIKGKKK
;
A
#
# COMPACT_ATOMS: atom_id res chain seq x y z
N MET A 1 4.94 41.91 26.55
CA MET A 1 5.32 41.06 25.39
C MET A 1 5.73 39.63 25.80
N GLY A 2 5.10 39.02 26.81
CA GLY A 2 5.48 37.66 27.29
C GLY A 2 4.51 36.51 26.94
N ASN A 3 3.28 36.82 26.48
CA ASN A 3 2.24 35.79 26.33
C ASN A 3 2.20 35.14 24.94
N THR A 4 2.51 35.87 23.87
CA THR A 4 2.43 35.35 22.49
C THR A 4 3.41 34.20 22.22
N ASN A 5 4.60 34.23 22.82
CA ASN A 5 5.60 33.16 22.68
C ASN A 5 5.17 31.85 23.36
N ASN A 6 4.48 31.94 24.50
CA ASN A 6 4.02 30.74 25.22
C ASN A 6 2.86 30.04 24.50
N TYR A 7 1.88 30.79 23.97
CA TYR A 7 0.80 30.20 23.19
C TYR A 7 1.29 29.55 21.89
N SER A 8 2.25 30.19 21.21
CA SER A 8 2.87 29.62 20.00
C SER A 8 3.59 28.30 20.30
N ASN A 9 4.34 28.23 21.40
CA ASN A 9 5.10 27.03 21.77
C ASN A 9 4.18 25.87 22.19
N VAL A 10 3.13 26.15 22.96
CA VAL A 10 2.13 25.14 23.35
C VAL A 10 1.38 24.59 22.14
N LEU A 11 0.96 25.47 21.22
CA LEU A 11 0.27 25.06 20.00
C LEU A 11 1.14 24.16 19.12
N THR A 12 2.41 24.52 18.92
CA THR A 12 3.33 23.68 18.13
C THR A 12 3.58 22.32 18.78
N PHE A 13 3.68 22.26 20.10
CA PHE A 13 3.81 21.00 20.84
C PHE A 13 2.58 20.09 20.68
N VAL A 14 1.37 20.65 20.78
CA VAL A 14 0.12 19.90 20.54
C VAL A 14 0.07 19.36 19.10
N ILE A 15 0.48 20.17 18.13
CA ILE A 15 0.55 19.75 16.72
C ILE A 15 1.50 18.56 16.57
N ILE A 16 2.71 18.62 17.15
CA ILE A 16 3.67 17.51 17.09
C ILE A 16 3.07 16.21 17.62
N ILE A 17 2.45 16.25 18.80
CA ILE A 17 1.83 15.07 19.40
C ILE A 17 0.75 14.51 18.48
N ALA A 18 -0.10 15.38 17.92
CA ALA A 18 -1.15 14.97 17.00
C ALA A 18 -0.57 14.31 15.73
N PHE A 19 0.52 14.85 15.17
CA PHE A 19 1.19 14.27 14.00
C PHE A 19 1.79 12.90 14.30
N VAL A 20 2.52 12.75 15.40
CA VAL A 20 3.12 11.46 15.79
C VAL A 20 2.02 10.43 16.07
N ALA A 21 0.97 10.81 16.79
CA ALA A 21 -0.19 9.96 17.04
C ALA A 21 -0.87 9.54 15.73
N TYR A 22 -1.01 10.45 14.76
CA TYR A 22 -1.54 10.15 13.44
C TYR A 22 -0.64 9.18 12.66
N GLY A 23 0.69 9.30 12.76
CA GLY A 23 1.65 8.35 12.20
C GLY A 23 1.43 6.92 12.73
N PHE A 24 1.27 6.77 14.05
CA PHE A 24 0.93 5.48 14.66
C PHE A 24 -0.45 4.96 14.21
N TYR A 25 -1.45 5.84 14.10
CA TYR A 25 -2.77 5.49 13.60
C TYR A 25 -2.73 4.94 12.18
N LEU A 26 -1.93 5.53 11.28
CA LEU A 26 -1.77 5.04 9.90
C LEU A 26 -1.16 3.64 9.86
N ILE A 27 -0.14 3.38 10.67
CA ILE A 27 0.45 2.03 10.79
C ILE A 27 -0.61 1.05 11.29
N TYR A 28 -1.34 1.39 12.35
CA TYR A 28 -2.39 0.54 12.90
C TYR A 28 -3.44 0.16 11.83
N LEU A 29 -3.91 1.13 11.06
CA LEU A 29 -4.90 0.91 10.00
C LEU A 29 -4.35 -0.02 8.91
N ASN A 30 -3.09 0.17 8.49
CA ASN A 30 -2.47 -0.68 7.49
C ASN A 30 -2.10 -2.09 8.02
N ILE A 31 -1.75 -2.23 9.31
CA ILE A 31 -1.58 -3.53 9.96
C ILE A 31 -2.92 -4.28 9.99
N LYS A 32 -4.01 -3.61 10.41
CA LYS A 32 -5.35 -4.20 10.41
C LYS A 32 -5.73 -4.70 9.00
N ARG A 33 -5.49 -3.87 7.99
CA ARG A 33 -5.70 -4.22 6.57
C ARG A 33 -4.84 -5.40 6.12
N LEU A 34 -3.59 -5.50 6.60
CA LEU A 34 -2.70 -6.64 6.32
C LEU A 34 -3.21 -7.94 6.96
N LEU A 35 -3.72 -7.86 8.19
CA LEU A 35 -4.30 -9.02 8.88
C LEU A 35 -5.53 -9.52 8.13
N GLU A 36 -6.41 -8.62 7.70
CA GLU A 36 -7.56 -8.96 6.85
C GLU A 36 -7.11 -9.58 5.53
N PHE A 37 -6.09 -9.03 4.87
CA PHE A 37 -5.52 -9.61 3.65
C PHE A 37 -5.05 -11.06 3.88
N LYS A 38 -4.28 -11.28 4.96
CA LYS A 38 -3.78 -12.61 5.33
C LYS A 38 -4.92 -13.58 5.60
N LYS A 39 -5.95 -13.15 6.34
CA LYS A 39 -7.14 -13.94 6.65
C LYS A 39 -7.91 -14.34 5.38
N ILE A 40 -8.21 -13.39 4.50
CA ILE A 40 -8.90 -13.66 3.22
C ILE A 40 -8.07 -14.62 2.36
N LYS A 41 -6.76 -14.40 2.32
CA LYS A 41 -5.84 -15.27 1.59
C LYS A 41 -5.87 -16.70 2.15
N SER A 42 -5.79 -16.87 3.47
CA SER A 42 -5.78 -18.19 4.10
C SER A 42 -7.13 -18.90 4.04
N GLU A 43 -8.25 -18.18 4.03
CA GLU A 43 -9.58 -18.80 3.97
C GLU A 43 -9.97 -19.19 2.53
N LYS A 44 -9.64 -18.35 1.54
CA LYS A 44 -10.19 -18.47 0.17
C LYS A 44 -9.18 -18.93 -0.87
N PHE A 45 -7.89 -18.92 -0.54
CA PHE A 45 -6.81 -19.25 -1.48
C PHE A 45 -5.82 -20.27 -0.91
N ASN A 46 -6.25 -21.10 0.04
CA ASN A 46 -5.43 -22.14 0.67
C ASN A 46 -5.27 -23.41 -0.19
N TYR A 47 -5.13 -23.24 -1.51
CA TYR A 47 -5.01 -24.35 -2.46
C TYR A 47 -3.59 -24.43 -2.99
N SER A 48 -3.07 -25.65 -3.19
CA SER A 48 -1.71 -25.92 -3.70
C SER A 48 -1.41 -25.27 -5.06
N ASN A 49 -2.44 -24.89 -5.82
CA ASN A 49 -2.36 -24.32 -7.16
C ASN A 49 -2.54 -22.80 -7.22
N ALA A 50 -2.58 -22.11 -6.07
CA ALA A 50 -2.69 -20.66 -6.05
C ALA A 50 -1.41 -20.00 -6.60
N TYR A 51 -1.52 -19.31 -7.74
CA TYR A 51 -0.39 -18.58 -8.30
C TYR A 51 -0.23 -17.24 -7.56
N HIS A 52 0.92 -17.05 -6.93
CA HIS A 52 1.26 -15.83 -6.22
C HIS A 52 2.08 -14.91 -7.10
N TYR A 53 1.45 -13.83 -7.55
CA TYR A 53 2.17 -12.76 -8.21
C TYR A 53 2.63 -11.74 -7.17
N LYS A 54 3.94 -11.53 -7.07
CA LYS A 54 4.57 -10.61 -6.13
C LYS A 54 5.49 -9.64 -6.86
N ASP A 55 4.96 -8.48 -7.23
CA ASP A 55 5.74 -7.34 -7.76
C ASP A 55 6.11 -6.39 -6.60
N ILE A 56 6.52 -6.98 -5.48
CA ILE A 56 6.74 -6.30 -4.20
C ILE A 56 8.22 -5.91 -4.05
N LYS A 57 9.13 -6.74 -4.60
CA LYS A 57 10.57 -6.67 -4.32
C LYS A 57 11.16 -5.29 -4.62
N ASP A 58 10.93 -4.77 -5.83
CA ASP A 58 11.53 -3.51 -6.28
C ASP A 58 11.08 -2.33 -5.40
N TRP A 59 9.78 -2.26 -5.08
CA TRP A 59 9.24 -1.22 -4.22
C TRP A 59 9.71 -1.35 -2.78
N LEU A 60 9.78 -2.58 -2.25
CA LEU A 60 10.23 -2.83 -0.90
C LEU A 60 11.71 -2.45 -0.74
N ILE A 61 12.55 -2.71 -1.75
CA ILE A 61 13.95 -2.25 -1.79
C ILE A 61 14.02 -0.72 -1.72
N ILE A 62 13.24 -0.01 -2.54
CA ILE A 62 13.21 1.47 -2.54
C ILE A 62 12.82 2.02 -1.17
N TYR A 63 11.73 1.51 -0.58
CA TYR A 63 11.28 1.98 0.74
C TYR A 63 12.23 1.58 1.87
N SER A 64 12.87 0.41 1.81
CA SER A 64 13.89 0.01 2.78
C SER A 64 15.12 0.92 2.70
N ALA A 65 15.58 1.27 1.50
CA ALA A 65 16.69 2.21 1.32
C ALA A 65 16.34 3.61 1.87
N LEU A 66 15.13 4.09 1.58
CA LEU A 66 14.61 5.34 2.14
C LEU A 66 14.54 5.29 3.67
N LEU A 67 14.05 4.19 4.24
CA LEU A 67 13.95 4.01 5.68
C LEU A 67 15.32 4.05 6.36
N VAL A 68 16.33 3.37 5.80
CA VAL A 68 17.71 3.42 6.32
C VAL A 68 18.25 4.84 6.31
N LEU A 69 18.05 5.57 5.21
CA LEU A 69 18.49 6.96 5.10
C LEU A 69 17.80 7.85 6.15
N LEU A 70 16.49 7.69 6.35
CA LEU A 70 15.72 8.40 7.36
C LEU A 70 16.21 8.09 8.79
N ILE A 71 16.55 6.84 9.08
CA ILE A 71 17.11 6.45 10.39
C ILE A 71 18.47 7.10 10.61
N VAL A 72 19.35 7.15 9.60
CA VAL A 72 20.65 7.82 9.72
C VAL A 72 20.47 9.32 9.97
N MET A 73 19.55 9.97 9.25
CA MET A 73 19.25 11.39 9.46
C MET A 73 18.62 11.65 10.83
N PHE A 74 17.74 10.76 11.29
CA PHE A 74 17.16 10.81 12.63
C PHE A 74 18.25 10.71 13.71
N VAL A 75 19.14 9.73 13.64
CA VAL A 75 20.24 9.56 14.61
C VAL A 75 21.16 10.79 14.61
N LYS A 76 21.42 11.40 13.44
CA LYS A 76 22.17 12.65 13.36
C LYS A 76 21.41 13.81 14.02
N SER A 77 20.09 13.88 13.83
CA SER A 77 19.25 14.92 14.44
C SER A 77 19.19 14.85 15.97
N LEU A 78 19.34 13.65 16.56
CA LEU A 78 19.40 13.48 18.02
C LEU A 78 20.59 14.20 18.68
N LYS A 79 21.63 14.55 17.91
CA LYS A 79 22.78 15.32 18.42
C LYS A 79 22.51 16.83 18.45
N GLY A 80 21.43 17.29 17.82
CA GLY A 80 20.99 18.68 17.90
C GLY A 80 19.85 18.82 18.90
N ASP A 81 19.70 20.02 19.46
CA ASP A 81 18.66 20.32 20.46
C ASP A 81 17.30 20.71 19.83
N ASP A 82 17.09 20.39 18.55
CA ASP A 82 15.86 20.74 17.84
C ASP A 82 14.86 19.57 17.86
N TYR A 83 14.00 19.59 18.88
CA TYR A 83 12.92 18.63 19.08
C TYR A 83 11.91 18.58 17.92
N TYR A 84 11.75 19.66 17.15
CA TYR A 84 10.82 19.69 16.01
C TYR A 84 11.35 18.85 14.85
N ILE A 85 12.65 18.91 14.60
CA ILE A 85 13.32 18.10 13.58
C ILE A 85 13.23 16.61 13.94
N ILE A 86 13.48 16.27 15.21
CA ILE A 86 13.39 14.90 15.72
C ILE A 86 11.97 14.34 15.52
N ALA A 87 10.95 15.09 15.93
CA ALA A 87 9.55 14.69 15.78
C ALA A 87 9.14 14.49 14.31
N THR A 88 9.63 15.37 13.42
CA THR A 88 9.38 15.27 11.98
C THR A 88 9.95 13.97 11.41
N TYR A 89 11.18 13.61 11.77
CA TYR A 89 11.77 12.34 11.34
C TYR A 89 11.01 11.13 11.88
N ILE A 90 10.57 11.15 13.14
CA ILE A 90 9.72 10.08 13.70
C ILE A 90 8.45 9.92 12.87
N PHE A 91 7.76 11.01 12.55
CA PHE A 91 6.55 10.96 11.74
C PHE A 91 6.82 10.38 10.34
N ILE A 92 7.87 10.84 9.66
CA ILE A 92 8.22 10.37 8.31
C ILE A 92 8.60 8.88 8.35
N ILE A 93 9.34 8.42 9.37
CA ILE A 93 9.67 7.00 9.56
C ILE A 93 8.39 6.17 9.72
N LEU A 94 7.47 6.60 10.59
CA LEU A 94 6.19 5.90 10.79
C LEU A 94 5.38 5.86 9.49
N PHE A 95 5.36 6.97 8.75
CA PHE A 95 4.68 7.05 7.46
C PHE A 95 5.31 6.12 6.40
N THR A 96 6.64 6.09 6.30
CA THR A 96 7.36 5.18 5.40
C THR A 96 7.07 3.71 5.74
N CYS A 97 7.09 3.33 7.03
CA CYS A 97 6.71 2.00 7.48
C CYS A 97 5.27 1.65 7.07
N SER A 98 4.34 2.60 7.21
CA SER A 98 2.95 2.46 6.79
C SER A 98 2.82 2.20 5.28
N LEU A 99 3.57 2.95 4.45
CA LEU A 99 3.61 2.74 3.01
C LEU A 99 4.19 1.37 2.61
N MET A 100 5.21 0.88 3.31
CA MET A 100 5.75 -0.46 3.07
C MET A 100 4.70 -1.55 3.25
N ILE A 101 3.89 -1.46 4.31
CA ILE A 101 2.79 -2.40 4.56
C ILE A 101 1.74 -2.29 3.46
N GLU A 102 1.36 -1.07 3.08
CA GLU A 102 0.39 -0.84 2.01
C GLU A 102 0.86 -1.39 0.65
N VAL A 103 2.13 -1.19 0.30
CA VAL A 103 2.75 -1.71 -0.90
C VAL A 103 2.69 -3.23 -0.92
N PHE A 104 2.97 -3.88 0.21
CA PHE A 104 2.85 -5.32 0.32
C PHE A 104 1.42 -5.79 -0.02
N ILE A 105 0.39 -5.14 0.50
CA ILE A 105 -1.01 -5.50 0.25
C ILE A 105 -1.39 -5.25 -1.22
N ARG A 106 -1.11 -4.06 -1.76
CA ARG A 106 -1.52 -3.68 -3.12
C ARG A 106 -0.75 -4.41 -4.22
N ARG A 107 0.49 -4.83 -3.95
CA ARG A 107 1.37 -5.52 -4.91
C ARG A 107 1.38 -7.04 -4.74
N THR A 108 0.72 -7.58 -3.72
CA THR A 108 0.48 -9.02 -3.60
C THR A 108 -0.84 -9.38 -4.25
N ILE A 109 -0.77 -10.26 -5.25
CA ILE A 109 -1.94 -10.73 -5.97
C ILE A 109 -1.96 -12.24 -5.88
N VAL A 110 -3.13 -12.77 -5.54
CA VAL A 110 -3.33 -14.22 -5.44
C VAL A 110 -4.36 -14.64 -6.47
N PHE A 111 -3.94 -15.47 -7.41
CA PHE A 111 -4.82 -16.00 -8.44
C PHE A 111 -5.29 -17.40 -8.05
N GLY A 112 -6.60 -17.57 -7.97
CA GLY A 112 -7.28 -18.86 -7.89
C GLY A 112 -7.83 -19.29 -9.25
N ASN A 113 -8.55 -20.41 -9.27
CA ASN A 113 -9.12 -20.99 -10.49
C ASN A 113 -10.24 -20.14 -11.10
N GLU A 114 -11.10 -19.56 -10.24
CA GLU A 114 -12.30 -18.80 -10.66
C GLU A 114 -12.29 -17.33 -10.23
N ASN A 115 -11.39 -16.96 -9.34
CA ASN A 115 -11.28 -15.64 -8.74
C ASN A 115 -9.82 -15.25 -8.51
N PHE A 116 -9.61 -13.98 -8.18
CA PHE A 116 -8.33 -13.46 -7.73
C PHE A 116 -8.54 -12.49 -6.56
N LEU A 117 -7.53 -12.38 -5.70
CA LEU A 117 -7.47 -11.43 -4.59
C LEU A 117 -6.59 -10.25 -4.98
N PHE A 118 -7.13 -9.04 -4.89
CA PHE A 118 -6.42 -7.79 -5.11
C PHE A 118 -6.91 -6.73 -4.13
N ASP A 119 -5.99 -6.10 -3.38
CA ASP A 119 -6.29 -5.01 -2.43
C ASP A 119 -7.46 -5.33 -1.47
N ASN A 120 -7.38 -6.49 -0.79
CA ASN A 120 -8.40 -7.07 0.10
C ASN A 120 -9.74 -7.43 -0.56
N LYS A 121 -9.87 -7.33 -1.88
CA LYS A 121 -11.10 -7.67 -2.61
C LYS A 121 -10.93 -8.97 -3.39
N VAL A 122 -11.89 -9.89 -3.22
CA VAL A 122 -11.99 -11.11 -4.02
C VAL A 122 -12.88 -10.82 -5.22
N ILE A 123 -12.33 -10.98 -6.42
CA ILE A 123 -13.01 -10.67 -7.68
C ILE A 123 -13.07 -11.95 -8.51
N ARG A 124 -14.27 -12.36 -8.93
CA ARG A 124 -14.45 -13.52 -9.80
C ARG A 124 -14.16 -13.11 -11.24
N TYR A 125 -13.50 -13.97 -12.03
CA TYR A 125 -13.18 -13.64 -13.42
C TYR A 125 -14.45 -13.40 -14.27
N LYS A 126 -15.56 -14.07 -13.94
CA LYS A 126 -16.85 -13.88 -14.60
C LYS A 126 -17.47 -12.50 -14.36
N ASP A 127 -17.10 -11.84 -13.26
CA ASP A 127 -17.63 -10.53 -12.91
C ASP A 127 -16.86 -9.41 -13.65
N ILE A 128 -15.77 -9.73 -14.36
CA ILE A 128 -15.00 -8.78 -15.17
C ILE A 128 -15.75 -8.50 -16.47
N LYS A 129 -16.18 -7.24 -16.63
CA LYS A 129 -16.76 -6.74 -17.88
C LYS A 129 -15.64 -6.47 -18.88
N ASP A 130 -14.78 -5.50 -18.56
CA ASP A 130 -13.71 -5.03 -19.44
C ASP A 130 -12.40 -4.74 -18.72
N ILE A 131 -11.31 -4.80 -19.48
CA ILE A 131 -9.96 -4.42 -19.07
C ILE A 131 -9.39 -3.52 -20.17
N TYR A 132 -9.12 -2.25 -19.86
CA TYR A 132 -8.57 -1.30 -20.82
C TYR A 132 -7.36 -0.57 -20.26
N LEU A 133 -6.44 -0.20 -21.14
CA LEU A 133 -5.24 0.53 -20.77
C LEU A 133 -5.64 1.97 -20.40
N LYS A 134 -5.16 2.45 -19.25
CA LYS A 134 -5.37 3.81 -18.76
C LYS A 134 -4.02 4.52 -18.64
N GLY A 135 -3.92 5.67 -19.31
CA GLY A 135 -2.74 6.55 -19.28
C GLY A 135 -1.81 6.35 -20.49
N LYS A 136 -1.33 7.48 -21.05
CA LYS A 136 -0.33 7.50 -22.13
C LYS A 136 1.10 7.26 -21.62
N PHE A 137 1.41 7.75 -20.41
CA PHE A 137 2.77 7.75 -19.86
C PHE A 137 3.04 6.61 -18.86
N ILE A 138 2.13 6.40 -17.92
CA ILE A 138 2.20 5.26 -16.99
C ILE A 138 1.15 4.26 -17.45
N LYS A 139 1.62 3.16 -18.05
CA LYS A 139 0.74 2.09 -18.54
C LYS A 139 0.10 1.39 -17.35
N ASN A 140 -1.06 1.82 -16.89
CA ASN A 140 -1.87 1.06 -15.95
C ASN A 140 -3.08 0.48 -16.69
N TYR A 141 -3.72 -0.54 -16.13
CA TYR A 141 -5.00 -1.03 -16.65
C TYR A 141 -6.11 -0.64 -15.70
N GLU A 142 -7.29 -0.38 -16.25
CA GLU A 142 -8.51 -0.22 -15.47
C GLU A 142 -9.39 -1.44 -15.73
N LEU A 143 -9.77 -2.11 -14.64
CA LEU A 143 -10.67 -3.24 -14.64
C LEU A 143 -12.06 -2.76 -14.25
N LYS A 144 -13.04 -2.97 -15.14
CA LYS A 144 -14.46 -2.72 -14.88
C LYS A 144 -15.16 -4.04 -14.60
N THR A 145 -15.91 -4.10 -13.51
CA THR A 145 -16.81 -5.22 -13.23
C THR A 145 -18.23 -4.94 -13.74
N TYR A 146 -19.05 -5.97 -13.89
CA TYR A 146 -20.48 -5.80 -14.17
C TYR A 146 -21.24 -5.06 -13.07
N SER A 147 -20.72 -5.08 -11.84
CA SER A 147 -21.22 -4.31 -10.70
C SER A 147 -20.78 -2.84 -10.67
N ASN A 148 -20.30 -2.29 -11.80
CA ASN A 148 -19.79 -0.92 -11.94
C ASN A 148 -18.62 -0.56 -11.01
N ILE A 149 -17.87 -1.56 -10.50
CA ILE A 149 -16.66 -1.30 -9.74
C ILE A 149 -15.51 -1.10 -10.74
N THR A 150 -14.85 0.05 -10.66
CA THR A 150 -13.61 0.35 -11.39
C THR A 150 -12.41 0.16 -10.48
N LEU A 151 -11.46 -0.67 -10.89
CA LEU A 151 -10.21 -0.90 -10.17
C LEU A 151 -9.03 -0.55 -11.06
N ASN A 152 -8.16 0.33 -10.55
CA ASN A 152 -6.88 0.60 -11.19
C ASN A 152 -5.91 -0.52 -10.83
N ILE A 153 -5.39 -1.20 -11.83
CA ILE A 153 -4.55 -2.37 -11.69
C ILE A 153 -3.19 -2.16 -12.37
N PRO A 154 -2.09 -2.66 -11.80
CA PRO A 154 -0.76 -2.53 -12.40
C PRO A 154 -0.69 -3.13 -13.81
N HIS A 155 0.18 -2.57 -14.66
CA HIS A 155 0.40 -3.04 -16.04
C HIS A 155 0.49 -4.57 -16.16
N LYS A 156 1.39 -5.15 -15.38
CA LYS A 156 1.72 -6.58 -15.41
C LYS A 156 0.51 -7.43 -14.98
N LEU A 157 -0.32 -6.96 -14.04
CA LEU A 157 -1.57 -7.62 -13.66
C LEU A 157 -2.59 -7.60 -14.81
N GLY A 158 -2.76 -6.44 -15.46
CA GLY A 158 -3.67 -6.33 -16.60
C GLY A 158 -3.30 -7.29 -17.73
N LEU A 159 -2.02 -7.39 -18.07
CA LEU A 159 -1.52 -8.35 -19.06
C LEU A 159 -1.81 -9.81 -18.66
N GLU A 160 -1.57 -10.18 -17.41
CA GLU A 160 -1.82 -11.54 -16.89
C GLU A 160 -3.33 -11.88 -16.89
N LEU A 161 -4.21 -10.93 -16.59
CA LEU A 161 -5.64 -11.14 -16.68
C LEU A 161 -6.11 -11.31 -18.13
N ILE A 162 -5.55 -10.53 -19.06
CA ILE A 162 -5.85 -10.64 -20.49
C ILE A 162 -5.37 -12.00 -21.03
N SER A 163 -4.16 -12.45 -20.66
CA SER A 163 -3.63 -13.75 -21.10
C SER A 163 -4.50 -14.91 -20.60
N ARG A 164 -4.90 -14.91 -19.32
CA ARG A 164 -5.79 -15.93 -18.74
C ARG A 164 -7.19 -15.93 -19.36
N ARG A 165 -7.74 -14.75 -19.72
CA ARG A 165 -9.03 -14.65 -20.42
C ARG A 165 -8.95 -15.24 -21.82
N LYS A 166 -7.87 -14.99 -22.56
CA LYS A 166 -7.64 -15.56 -23.90
C LYS A 166 -7.49 -17.09 -23.87
N ILE A 167 -6.77 -17.64 -22.88
CA ILE A 167 -6.58 -19.09 -22.72
C ILE A 167 -7.92 -19.79 -22.43
N LYS A 168 -8.78 -19.22 -21.57
CA LYS A 168 -10.11 -19.79 -21.29
C LYS A 168 -11.09 -19.65 -22.47
N GLY A 169 -10.98 -18.58 -23.25
CA GLY A 169 -11.80 -18.38 -24.46
C GLY A 169 -11.50 -19.36 -25.59
N LYS A 170 -10.26 -19.89 -25.67
CA LYS A 170 -9.87 -20.92 -26.65
C LYS A 170 -10.29 -22.35 -26.28
N LYS A 171 -10.78 -22.59 -25.07
CA LYS A 171 -11.26 -23.90 -24.61
C LYS A 171 -12.77 -24.09 -24.77
N LYS A 172 -13.44 -23.20 -25.50
CA LYS A 172 -14.84 -23.32 -25.88
C LYS A 172 -14.94 -23.63 -27.37
#